data_AF-A0A7V6YH53-F1
#
_entry.id   AF-A0A7V6YH53-F1
#
_cell.length_a   1.000
_cell.length_b   1.000
_cell.length_c   1.000
_cell.angle_alpha   90.00
_cell.angle_beta   90.00
_cell.angle_gamma   90.00
#
_symmetry.space_group_name_H-M   'P 1'
#
loop_
_entity.id
_entity.type
_entity.pdbx_description
1 polymer ?
#
loop_
_entity_poly.entity_id
_entity_poly.type
_entity_poly.pdbx_seq_one_letter_code
_entity_poly.pdbx_strand_id
1 'polypeptide(L)'
;MTAREDTQKGQRSVKRLQVAKESSAYQKEWFMGLGRRVANGEPFAYLNADVPMEIFRAMDIPFVVNQWWASLCAAKQMTPYYFNLLKEQNYRDDVCQYCVTALACSFDPKPEEGPWGGLPKPSLAVTRLTCDAQGKIFELLAKRYGARFYPMENTVPLIAPDNWWEKAPLAGKNCTNPGGWISPWKT
;
A
#
# COMPACT_ATOMS: atom_id res chain seq x y z
N MET A 1 -5.85 23.19 32.40
CA MET A 1 -5.56 21.80 32.00
C MET A 1 -4.31 21.83 31.14
N THR A 2 -3.17 21.51 31.73
CA THR A 2 -1.86 21.53 31.07
C THR A 2 -1.71 20.29 30.18
N ALA A 3 -1.36 20.53 28.92
CA ALA A 3 -1.09 19.50 27.92
C ALA A 3 0.09 18.63 28.36
N ARG A 4 -0.07 17.30 28.25
CA ARG A 4 1.05 16.35 28.21
C ARG A 4 1.24 15.97 26.75
N GLU A 5 2.10 16.68 26.04
CA GLU A 5 2.69 16.20 24.79
C GLU A 5 4.05 15.56 25.08
N ASP A 6 4.02 14.42 25.77
CA ASP A 6 5.17 13.51 25.72
C ASP A 6 5.12 12.79 24.38
N THR A 7 5.87 13.29 23.40
CA THR A 7 6.05 12.60 22.12
C THR A 7 6.89 11.35 22.39
N GLN A 8 6.26 10.22 22.67
CA GLN A 8 6.94 8.98 23.00
C GLN A 8 7.71 8.46 21.77
N LYS A 9 9.00 8.82 21.65
CA LYS A 9 9.92 8.20 20.70
C LYS A 9 10.24 6.78 21.17
N GLY A 10 9.74 5.79 20.44
CA GLY A 10 10.07 4.38 20.67
C GLY A 10 11.57 4.11 20.43
N GLN A 11 12.11 3.13 21.15
CA GLN A 11 13.53 2.77 21.08
C GLN A 11 13.94 2.29 19.69
N ARG A 12 15.17 2.63 19.28
CA ARG A 12 15.73 2.21 17.98
C ARG A 12 15.95 0.69 17.98
N SER A 13 15.46 0.01 16.94
CA SER A 13 15.69 -1.42 16.73
C SER A 13 17.19 -1.74 16.59
N VAL A 14 17.68 -2.68 17.40
CA VAL A 14 19.04 -3.22 17.32
C VAL A 14 19.04 -4.49 16.45
N LYS A 15 19.75 -4.45 15.33
CA LYS A 15 19.87 -5.61 14.43
C LYS A 15 20.95 -6.57 14.93
N ARG A 16 20.54 -7.64 15.62
CA ARG A 16 21.46 -8.66 16.17
C ARG A 16 21.96 -9.66 15.12
N LEU A 17 21.11 -10.01 14.15
CA LEU A 17 21.45 -10.98 13.09
C LEU A 17 22.08 -10.28 11.88
N GLN A 18 23.09 -10.93 11.28
CA GLN A 18 23.76 -10.41 10.08
C GLN A 18 22.81 -10.26 8.89
N VAL A 19 21.97 -11.27 8.63
CA VAL A 19 20.94 -11.23 7.57
C VAL A 19 19.98 -10.04 7.72
N ALA A 20 19.65 -9.64 8.96
CA ALA A 20 18.76 -8.51 9.20
C ALA A 20 19.42 -7.17 8.86
N LYS A 21 20.76 -7.07 9.01
CA LYS A 21 21.54 -5.90 8.58
C LYS A 21 21.60 -5.83 7.06
N GLU A 22 21.96 -6.94 6.42
CA GLU A 22 22.07 -7.05 4.94
C GLU A 22 20.73 -6.77 4.26
N SER A 23 19.64 -7.39 4.73
CA SER A 23 18.30 -7.14 4.17
C SER A 23 17.87 -5.68 4.32
N SER A 24 18.18 -5.03 5.45
CA SER A 24 17.88 -3.60 5.65
C SER A 24 18.69 -2.70 4.72
N ALA A 25 19.97 -3.04 4.49
CA ALA A 25 20.85 -2.31 3.58
C ALA A 25 20.35 -2.45 2.12
N TYR A 26 20.05 -3.68 1.69
CA TYR A 26 19.52 -3.96 0.36
C TYR A 26 18.21 -3.23 0.08
N GLN A 27 17.24 -3.27 1.01
CA GLN A 27 15.96 -2.56 0.85
C GLN A 27 16.15 -1.05 0.69
N LYS A 28 17.05 -0.46 1.50
CA LYS A 28 17.35 0.97 1.42
C LYS A 28 18.03 1.31 0.09
N GLU A 29 19.02 0.52 -0.33
CA GLU A 29 19.72 0.71 -1.59
C GLU A 29 18.77 0.61 -2.79
N TRP A 30 17.93 -0.44 -2.81
CA TRP A 30 16.89 -0.63 -3.81
C TRP A 30 15.94 0.56 -3.88
N PHE A 31 15.46 1.06 -2.74
CA PHE A 31 14.54 2.20 -2.69
C PHE A 31 15.19 3.51 -3.17
N MET A 32 16.46 3.74 -2.80
CA MET A 32 17.21 4.87 -3.34
C MET A 32 17.45 4.73 -4.86
N GLY A 33 17.64 3.50 -5.35
CA GLY A 33 17.71 3.19 -6.77
C GLY A 33 16.41 3.51 -7.51
N LEU A 34 15.28 3.10 -6.96
CA LEU A 34 13.95 3.47 -7.44
C LEU A 34 13.82 5.01 -7.55
N GLY A 35 14.19 5.76 -6.51
CA GLY A 35 14.14 7.22 -6.55
C GLY A 35 14.95 7.83 -7.70
N ARG A 36 16.14 7.28 -7.99
CA ARG A 36 16.97 7.70 -9.13
C ARG A 36 16.31 7.39 -10.48
N ARG A 37 15.71 6.20 -10.64
CA ARG A 37 14.97 5.83 -11.87
C ARG A 37 13.85 6.83 -12.15
N VAL A 38 13.06 7.16 -11.13
CA VAL A 38 11.96 8.14 -11.26
C VAL A 38 12.47 9.53 -11.57
N ALA A 39 13.57 9.97 -10.93
CA ALA A 39 14.19 11.27 -11.23
C ALA A 39 14.70 11.36 -12.68
N ASN A 40 15.09 10.24 -13.28
CA ASN A 40 15.48 10.14 -14.68
C ASN A 40 14.30 10.06 -15.65
N GLY A 41 13.05 10.14 -15.16
CA GLY A 41 11.83 10.17 -15.98
C GLY A 41 11.18 8.81 -16.22
N GLU A 42 11.65 7.74 -15.57
CA GLU A 42 11.00 6.43 -15.68
C GLU A 42 9.64 6.40 -14.97
N PRO A 43 8.67 5.59 -15.46
CA PRO A 43 7.40 5.43 -14.78
C PRO A 43 7.57 4.75 -13.41
N PHE A 44 6.70 5.09 -12.47
CA PHE A 44 6.65 4.47 -11.15
C PHE A 44 5.21 4.20 -10.74
N ALA A 45 4.96 2.97 -10.28
CA ALA A 45 3.65 2.54 -9.85
C ALA A 45 3.53 2.44 -8.32
N TYR A 46 2.48 3.05 -7.76
CA TYR A 46 2.06 2.84 -6.39
C TYR A 46 0.89 1.85 -6.35
N LEU A 47 1.07 0.74 -5.64
CA LEU A 47 0.20 -0.44 -5.73
C LEU A 47 -0.36 -0.85 -4.37
N ASN A 48 -1.47 -1.59 -4.33
CA ASN A 48 -1.82 -2.43 -3.18
C ASN A 48 -1.23 -3.85 -3.32
N ALA A 49 -1.02 -4.54 -2.19
CA ALA A 49 -0.34 -5.85 -2.12
C ALA A 49 -1.02 -6.98 -2.89
N ASP A 50 -2.32 -6.84 -3.19
CA ASP A 50 -3.18 -7.79 -3.89
C ASP A 50 -3.30 -7.49 -5.40
N VAL A 51 -2.60 -6.45 -5.89
CA VAL A 51 -2.44 -6.20 -7.32
C VAL A 51 -1.46 -7.24 -7.90
N PRO A 52 -1.69 -7.78 -9.11
CA PRO A 52 -0.76 -8.71 -9.78
C PRO A 52 0.56 -8.00 -10.14
N MET A 53 1.48 -7.96 -9.19
CA MET A 53 2.78 -7.29 -9.29
C MET A 53 3.66 -7.88 -10.40
N GLU A 54 3.42 -9.13 -10.78
CA GLU A 54 4.11 -9.83 -11.87
C GLU A 54 4.01 -9.07 -13.20
N ILE A 55 2.89 -8.38 -13.46
CA ILE A 55 2.70 -7.57 -14.66
C ILE A 55 3.70 -6.42 -14.70
N PHE A 56 3.84 -5.69 -13.58
CA PHE A 56 4.77 -4.56 -13.48
C PHE A 56 6.22 -5.01 -13.55
N ARG A 57 6.56 -6.17 -12.97
CA ARG A 57 7.89 -6.78 -13.10
C ARG A 57 8.19 -7.14 -14.56
N ALA A 58 7.23 -7.74 -15.28
CA ALA A 58 7.40 -8.11 -16.68
C ALA A 58 7.58 -6.89 -17.60
N MET A 59 6.99 -5.76 -17.24
CA MET A 59 7.12 -4.49 -17.98
C MET A 59 8.33 -3.64 -17.55
N ASP A 60 9.15 -4.12 -16.60
CA ASP A 60 10.22 -3.33 -15.93
C ASP A 60 9.73 -1.97 -15.39
N ILE A 61 8.50 -1.93 -14.87
CA ILE A 61 7.97 -0.77 -14.17
C ILE A 61 8.25 -0.96 -12.68
N PRO A 62 9.09 -0.12 -12.06
CA PRO A 62 9.36 -0.23 -10.64
C PRO A 62 8.14 0.23 -9.84
N PHE A 63 7.92 -0.38 -8.68
CA PHE A 63 6.72 -0.13 -7.88
C PHE A 63 6.97 -0.19 -6.38
N VAL A 64 6.08 0.45 -5.63
CA VAL A 64 6.01 0.39 -4.17
C VAL A 64 4.63 -0.07 -3.76
N VAL A 65 4.59 -1.00 -2.81
CA VAL A 65 3.36 -1.53 -2.24
C VAL A 65 2.94 -0.68 -1.04
N ASN A 66 1.68 -0.28 -1.01
CA ASN A 66 1.11 0.62 -0.02
C ASN A 66 1.24 0.11 1.41
N GLN A 67 0.98 -1.17 1.62
CA GLN A 67 1.13 -1.83 2.93
C GLN A 67 2.58 -1.76 3.41
N TRP A 68 3.54 -2.01 2.52
CA TRP A 68 4.96 -1.93 2.84
C TRP A 68 5.39 -0.49 3.16
N TRP A 69 4.94 0.49 2.36
CA TRP A 69 5.24 1.90 2.60
C TRP A 69 4.67 2.39 3.94
N ALA A 70 3.41 2.08 4.23
CA ALA A 70 2.78 2.43 5.50
C ALA A 70 3.53 1.81 6.70
N SER A 71 3.93 0.53 6.61
CA SER A 71 4.76 -0.11 7.63
C SER A 71 6.13 0.55 7.80
N LEU A 72 6.76 1.01 6.71
CA LEU A 72 8.02 1.75 6.77
C LEU A 72 7.84 3.10 7.47
N CYS A 73 6.79 3.87 7.12
CA CYS A 73 6.46 5.12 7.80
C CYS A 73 6.22 4.91 9.30
N ALA A 74 5.47 3.88 9.67
CA ALA A 74 5.22 3.53 11.08
C ALA A 74 6.51 3.13 11.80
N ALA A 75 7.36 2.31 11.18
CA ALA A 75 8.66 1.91 11.75
C ALA A 75 9.62 3.10 11.93
N LYS A 76 9.45 4.17 11.14
CA LYS A 76 10.18 5.44 11.27
C LYS A 76 9.50 6.44 12.20
N GLN A 77 8.38 6.06 12.83
CA GLN A 77 7.60 6.91 13.74
C GLN A 77 7.08 8.19 13.05
N MET A 78 6.84 8.12 11.74
CA MET A 78 6.36 9.24 10.93
C MET A 78 4.82 9.29 10.85
N THR A 79 4.13 8.24 11.32
CA THR A 79 2.66 8.18 11.25
C THR A 79 1.98 9.39 11.88
N PRO A 80 2.29 9.83 13.13
CA PRO A 80 1.61 10.98 13.72
C PRO A 80 1.81 12.26 12.90
N TYR A 81 3.02 12.46 12.37
CA TYR A 81 3.34 13.60 11.51
C TYR A 81 2.48 13.62 10.25
N TYR A 82 2.46 12.52 9.50
CA TYR A 82 1.64 12.42 8.27
C TYR A 82 0.13 12.57 8.56
N PHE A 83 -0.35 12.08 9.69
CA PHE A 83 -1.74 12.24 10.09
C PHE A 83 -2.12 13.68 10.41
N ASN A 84 -1.21 14.46 10.97
CA ASN A 84 -1.46 15.89 11.20
C ASN A 84 -1.59 16.64 9.87
N LEU A 85 -0.80 16.30 8.84
CA LEU A 85 -0.96 16.87 7.50
C LEU A 85 -2.37 16.60 6.94
N LEU A 86 -2.93 15.42 7.16
CA LEU A 86 -4.31 15.12 6.73
C LEU A 86 -5.34 15.97 7.46
N LYS A 87 -5.17 16.18 8.78
CA LYS A 87 -6.06 17.03 9.58
C LYS A 87 -6.03 18.48 9.09
N GLU A 88 -4.85 19.00 8.76
CA GLU A 88 -4.69 20.34 8.18
C GLU A 88 -5.41 20.50 6.84
N GLN A 89 -5.58 19.41 6.09
CA GLN A 89 -6.35 19.35 4.85
C GLN A 89 -7.85 19.02 5.06
N ASN A 90 -8.34 19.04 6.31
CA ASN A 90 -9.72 18.72 6.70
C ASN A 90 -10.18 17.29 6.32
N TYR A 91 -9.27 16.32 6.25
CA TYR A 91 -9.68 14.91 6.19
C TYR A 91 -10.18 14.43 7.56
N ARG A 92 -11.12 13.48 7.53
CA ARG A 92 -11.61 12.75 8.71
C ARG A 92 -10.48 12.01 9.41
N ASP A 93 -10.63 11.84 10.72
CA ASP A 93 -9.66 11.15 11.59
C ASP A 93 -9.84 9.62 11.60
N ASP A 94 -11.00 9.12 11.17
CA ASP A 94 -11.35 7.69 11.08
C ASP A 94 -10.95 7.03 9.74
N VAL A 95 -10.06 7.64 8.95
CA VAL A 95 -9.55 7.04 7.71
C VAL A 95 -8.66 5.82 7.98
N CYS A 96 -8.75 4.82 7.10
CA CYS A 96 -7.86 3.66 7.15
C CYS A 96 -6.39 4.10 7.04
N GLN A 97 -5.63 3.86 8.11
CA GLN A 97 -4.27 4.41 8.21
C GLN A 97 -3.29 3.84 7.20
N TYR A 98 -3.43 2.55 6.91
CA TYR A 98 -2.64 1.90 5.87
C TYR A 98 -2.88 2.51 4.50
N CYS A 99 -4.14 2.77 4.14
CA CYS A 99 -4.48 3.25 2.80
C CYS A 99 -4.07 4.71 2.61
N VAL A 100 -4.30 5.55 3.61
CA VAL A 100 -4.13 7.01 3.47
C VAL A 100 -2.68 7.47 3.53
N THR A 101 -1.73 6.62 3.96
CA THR A 101 -0.36 7.05 4.26
C THR A 101 0.33 7.74 3.07
N ALA A 102 0.26 7.20 1.85
CA ALA A 102 0.88 7.88 0.69
C ALA A 102 0.17 9.19 0.31
N LEU A 103 -1.16 9.25 0.46
CA LEU A 103 -1.91 10.50 0.27
C LEU A 103 -1.48 11.54 1.31
N ALA A 104 -1.28 11.14 2.55
CA ALA A 104 -0.75 11.99 3.61
C ALA A 104 0.66 12.52 3.27
N CYS A 105 1.58 11.62 2.90
CA CYS A 105 2.94 11.98 2.46
C CYS A 105 2.93 12.96 1.29
N SER A 106 1.90 12.92 0.46
CA SER A 106 1.82 13.85 -0.66
C SER A 106 1.69 15.30 -0.22
N PHE A 107 0.99 15.57 0.88
CA PHE A 107 0.82 16.90 1.45
C PHE A 107 2.07 17.44 2.17
N ASP A 108 3.09 16.61 2.34
CA ASP A 108 4.33 16.99 3.00
C ASP A 108 5.06 18.09 2.21
N PRO A 109 5.33 19.27 2.82
CA PRO A 109 6.11 20.32 2.18
C PRO A 109 7.60 19.98 2.04
N LYS A 110 8.07 18.93 2.74
CA LYS A 110 9.46 18.47 2.77
C LYS A 110 9.55 16.95 2.54
N PRO A 111 9.09 16.45 1.39
CA PRO A 111 9.01 15.02 1.12
C PRO A 111 10.36 14.30 1.27
N GLU A 112 11.48 14.99 1.05
CA GLU A 112 12.84 14.47 1.20
C GLU A 112 13.22 14.11 2.65
N GLU A 113 12.56 14.69 3.65
CA GLU A 113 12.74 14.34 5.06
C GLU A 113 12.01 13.02 5.42
N GLY A 114 11.20 12.48 4.51
CA GLY A 114 10.48 11.23 4.69
C GLY A 114 11.37 9.98 4.75
N PRO A 115 10.80 8.81 5.07
CA PRO A 115 11.54 7.55 5.14
C PRO A 115 12.40 7.31 3.91
N TRP A 116 13.72 7.20 4.13
CA TRP A 116 14.72 6.94 3.08
C TRP A 116 14.70 7.95 1.91
N GLY A 117 14.31 9.21 2.15
CA GLY A 117 14.27 10.25 1.13
C GLY A 117 12.88 10.52 0.56
N GLY A 118 11.85 9.90 1.13
CA GLY A 118 10.46 10.13 0.75
C GLY A 118 9.98 9.21 -0.38
N LEU A 119 8.65 9.10 -0.49
CA LEU A 119 8.02 8.37 -1.58
C LEU A 119 8.14 9.19 -2.88
N PRO A 120 8.72 8.64 -3.97
CA PRO A 120 8.72 9.30 -5.27
C PRO A 120 7.29 9.55 -5.77
N LYS A 121 7.11 10.53 -6.66
CA LYS A 121 5.80 10.82 -7.25
C LYS A 121 5.39 9.68 -8.20
N PRO A 122 4.27 8.98 -7.98
CA PRO A 122 3.81 7.93 -8.88
C PRO A 122 3.29 8.49 -10.19
N SER A 123 3.58 7.78 -11.29
CA SER A 123 2.92 7.99 -12.60
C SER A 123 1.72 7.06 -12.78
N LEU A 124 1.66 5.96 -12.02
CA LEU A 124 0.51 5.06 -11.94
C LEU A 124 0.09 4.84 -10.49
N ALA A 125 -1.21 4.87 -10.21
CA ALA A 125 -1.81 4.45 -8.96
C ALA A 125 -2.78 3.30 -9.25
N VAL A 126 -2.50 2.11 -8.71
CA VAL A 126 -3.28 0.90 -9.03
C VAL A 126 -3.70 0.23 -7.74
N THR A 127 -4.99 -0.06 -7.62
CA THR A 127 -5.54 -0.71 -6.43
C THR A 127 -6.52 -1.78 -6.84
N ARG A 128 -6.52 -2.91 -6.11
CA ARG A 128 -7.71 -3.76 -6.06
C ARG A 128 -8.71 -3.14 -5.09
N LEU A 129 -10.00 -3.18 -5.39
CA LEU A 129 -11.07 -2.62 -4.55
C LEU A 129 -11.45 -3.60 -3.42
N THR A 130 -10.51 -3.88 -2.51
CA THR A 130 -10.72 -4.81 -1.38
C THR A 130 -11.16 -4.13 -0.09
N CYS A 131 -11.14 -2.80 -0.04
CA CYS A 131 -11.64 -2.00 1.07
C CYS A 131 -12.34 -0.74 0.54
N ASP A 132 -13.43 -0.34 1.20
CA ASP A 132 -14.31 0.77 0.82
C ASP A 132 -13.55 2.09 0.57
N ALA A 133 -12.51 2.37 1.35
CA ALA A 133 -11.77 3.61 1.26
C ALA A 133 -10.69 3.60 0.15
N GLN A 134 -10.21 2.43 -0.28
CA GLN A 134 -9.03 2.31 -1.15
C GLN A 134 -9.23 3.00 -2.50
N GLY A 135 -10.37 2.74 -3.15
CA GLY A 135 -10.67 3.30 -4.46
C GLY A 135 -10.59 4.83 -4.46
N LYS A 136 -11.23 5.46 -3.46
CA LYS A 136 -11.23 6.92 -3.33
C LYS A 136 -9.87 7.48 -2.93
N ILE A 137 -9.15 6.83 -2.03
CA ILE A 137 -7.82 7.29 -1.60
C ILE A 137 -6.83 7.25 -2.77
N PHE A 138 -6.81 6.16 -3.56
CA PHE A 138 -5.91 6.05 -4.71
C PHE A 138 -6.33 7.00 -5.85
N GLU A 139 -7.62 7.24 -6.05
CA GLU A 139 -8.11 8.26 -6.98
C GLU A 139 -7.62 9.67 -6.58
N LEU A 140 -7.70 10.01 -5.29
CA LEU A 140 -7.21 11.30 -4.77
C LEU A 140 -5.70 11.44 -4.89
N LEU A 141 -4.95 10.39 -4.55
CA LEU A 141 -3.50 10.34 -4.73
C LEU A 141 -3.12 10.57 -6.19
N ALA A 142 -3.81 9.89 -7.12
CA ALA A 142 -3.57 10.02 -8.54
C ALA A 142 -3.85 11.44 -9.04
N LYS A 143 -5.00 12.02 -8.67
CA LYS A 143 -5.35 13.41 -9.02
C LYS A 143 -4.28 14.38 -8.54
N ARG A 144 -3.78 14.21 -7.32
CA ARG A 144 -2.81 15.13 -6.73
C ARG A 144 -1.44 15.08 -7.40
N TYR A 145 -1.02 13.90 -7.86
CA TYR A 145 0.26 13.74 -8.56
C TYR A 145 0.15 13.80 -10.09
N GLY A 146 -1.05 13.92 -10.65
CA GLY A 146 -1.28 13.78 -12.09
C GLY A 146 -1.02 12.36 -12.61
N ALA A 147 -1.12 11.35 -11.73
CA ALA A 147 -0.91 9.95 -12.08
C ALA A 147 -2.15 9.35 -12.78
N ARG A 148 -1.96 8.25 -13.50
CA ARG A 148 -3.08 7.45 -14.03
C ARG A 148 -3.62 6.53 -12.94
N PHE A 149 -4.94 6.55 -12.74
CA PHE A 149 -5.61 5.68 -11.78
C PHE A 149 -6.20 4.43 -12.46
N TYR A 150 -5.86 3.24 -11.96
CA TYR A 150 -6.40 1.97 -12.44
C TYR A 150 -7.02 1.18 -11.27
N PRO A 151 -8.35 1.23 -11.08
CA PRO A 151 -9.03 0.36 -10.14
C PRO A 151 -9.16 -1.04 -10.73
N MET A 152 -8.95 -2.06 -9.89
CA MET A 152 -9.17 -3.46 -10.22
C MET A 152 -10.30 -4.00 -9.35
N GLU A 153 -11.34 -4.51 -10.00
CA GLU A 153 -12.45 -5.15 -9.34
C GLU A 153 -12.25 -6.67 -9.26
N ASN A 154 -12.82 -7.28 -8.23
CA ASN A 154 -13.05 -8.71 -8.20
C ASN A 154 -14.52 -8.97 -7.87
N THR A 155 -14.99 -10.16 -8.22
CA THR A 155 -16.27 -10.65 -7.73
C THR A 155 -16.15 -11.05 -6.27
N VAL A 156 -16.99 -10.48 -5.41
CA VAL A 156 -17.15 -10.98 -4.05
C VAL A 156 -17.93 -12.31 -4.07
N PRO A 157 -17.56 -13.30 -3.23
CA PRO A 157 -18.37 -14.49 -3.10
C PRO A 157 -19.74 -14.11 -2.52
N LEU A 158 -20.80 -14.32 -3.30
CA LEU A 158 -22.18 -14.02 -2.87
C LEU A 158 -22.68 -14.97 -1.78
N ILE A 159 -22.09 -16.17 -1.71
CA ILE A 159 -22.45 -17.21 -0.75
C ILE A 159 -21.15 -17.78 -0.20
N ALA A 160 -20.90 -17.59 1.09
CA ALA A 160 -19.89 -18.35 1.81
C ALA A 160 -20.58 -19.59 2.40
N PRO A 161 -20.14 -20.82 2.07
CA PRO A 161 -20.72 -22.02 2.66
C PRO A 161 -20.46 -22.07 4.16
N ASP A 162 -21.38 -22.65 4.93
CA ASP A 162 -21.15 -22.94 6.35
C ASP A 162 -19.87 -23.79 6.51
N ASN A 163 -19.13 -23.52 7.58
CA ASN A 163 -17.83 -24.12 7.87
C ASN A 163 -16.81 -23.96 6.72
N TRP A 164 -16.81 -22.82 6.03
CA TRP A 164 -15.89 -22.55 4.92
C TRP A 164 -14.42 -22.74 5.30
N TRP A 165 -14.04 -22.50 6.56
CA TRP A 165 -12.67 -22.71 7.05
C TRP A 165 -12.23 -24.18 7.03
N GLU A 166 -13.16 -25.13 7.13
CA GLU A 166 -12.87 -26.58 6.96
C GLU A 166 -12.80 -26.97 5.48
N LYS A 167 -13.55 -26.26 4.63
CA LYS A 167 -13.68 -26.55 3.19
C LYS A 167 -12.59 -25.87 2.34
N ALA A 168 -12.10 -24.70 2.75
CA ALA A 168 -11.11 -23.91 2.02
C ALA A 168 -9.78 -24.65 1.76
N PRO A 169 -9.20 -25.41 2.72
CA PRO A 169 -8.00 -26.21 2.47
C PRO A 169 -8.20 -27.31 1.42
N LEU A 170 -9.45 -27.75 1.21
CA LEU A 170 -9.81 -28.80 0.25
C LEU A 170 -10.17 -28.23 -1.13
N ALA A 171 -10.57 -26.96 -1.20
CA ALA A 171 -10.99 -26.29 -2.43
C ALA A 171 -9.87 -26.25 -3.50
N GLY A 172 -8.61 -26.09 -3.08
CA GLY A 172 -7.46 -26.08 -3.99
C GLY A 172 -7.21 -27.40 -4.74
N LYS A 173 -7.82 -28.51 -4.32
CA LYS A 173 -7.70 -29.82 -5.01
C LYS A 173 -8.71 -29.99 -6.17
N ASN A 174 -9.77 -29.18 -6.21
CA ASN A 174 -10.90 -29.35 -7.15
C ASN A 174 -11.15 -28.12 -8.04
N CYS A 175 -10.22 -27.16 -8.12
CA CYS A 175 -10.35 -25.97 -8.98
C CYS A 175 -10.42 -26.25 -10.49
N THR A 176 -10.35 -27.51 -10.93
CA THR A 176 -10.46 -27.91 -12.34
C THR A 176 -11.82 -28.53 -12.71
N ASN A 177 -12.81 -28.56 -11.82
CA ASN A 177 -14.12 -29.13 -12.16
C ASN A 177 -15.17 -28.04 -12.45
N PRO A 178 -15.54 -27.78 -13.72
CA PRO A 178 -16.38 -26.64 -14.12
C PRO A 178 -17.89 -26.85 -13.82
N GLY A 179 -18.26 -27.79 -12.95
CA GLY A 179 -19.65 -28.22 -12.78
C GLY A 179 -20.34 -27.83 -11.46
N GLY A 180 -19.70 -27.04 -10.59
CA GLY A 180 -20.13 -26.99 -9.18
C GLY A 180 -20.76 -25.69 -8.66
N TRP A 181 -20.52 -24.54 -9.29
CA TRP A 181 -20.86 -23.26 -8.70
C TRP A 181 -21.45 -22.34 -9.76
N ILE A 182 -22.74 -22.04 -9.59
CA ILE A 182 -23.56 -21.10 -10.37
C ILE A 182 -24.05 -21.65 -11.71
N SER A 183 -25.30 -22.13 -11.74
CA SER A 183 -26.13 -22.07 -12.96
C SER A 183 -27.19 -20.99 -12.72
N PRO A 184 -27.06 -19.77 -13.28
CA PRO A 184 -28.10 -18.75 -13.17
C PRO A 184 -29.16 -18.86 -14.28
N TRP A 185 -29.14 -19.94 -15.08
CA TRP A 185 -30.05 -20.10 -16.21
C TRP A 185 -30.74 -21.47 -16.15
N LYS A 186 -31.81 -21.55 -15.37
CA LYS A 186 -32.92 -22.46 -15.64
C LYS A 186 -34.23 -21.70 -15.44
N THR A 187 -34.83 -21.33 -16.57
CA THR A 187 -36.28 -21.13 -16.70
C THR A 187 -36.99 -22.48 -16.51
#